data_AF-A0A662PDB1-F1
#
_entry.id   AF-A0A662PDB1-F1
#
_cell.length_a   1.000
_cell.length_b   1.000
_cell.length_c   1.000
_cell.angle_alpha   90.00
_cell.angle_beta   90.00
_cell.angle_gamma   90.00
#
_symmetry.space_group_name_H-M   'P 1'
#
loop_
_entity.id
_entity.type
_entity.pdbx_description
1 polymer ?
#
loop_
_entity_poly.entity_id
_entity_poly.type
_entity_poly.pdbx_seq_one_letter_code
_entity_poly.pdbx_strand_id
1 'polypeptide(L)'
;MKKLALLLILLILSTVYADNADVSLNHKDIVEPNETVEIEIKIKNTSTTYLWKCKASVDLKLLGDEIQYFTIISEPSWDEKIQIGSSISGKIEIKISSDADNVKLRIPIIVSGEKGGCPGGCTPFMEGPFYAEITVKNKGIEAFNYAESLYNEGKYEEAMEKYDEAKKYFLNYFDEKNARICLIKAKNCEGHLKLNSGISYFNAGDLDNAKKEFEDAKSIFEDEEMIKICEEWIEKCIPPSTTPPATTPLPTTLAPTTSPPTTPPVTTPLTTSPQGSNSKTIFLILLLIAIAFIIAVTIKITKK
;
A
#
# COMPACT_ATOMS: atom_id res chain seq x y z
N MET A 1 4.55 5.40 -69.09
CA MET A 1 5.68 4.49 -68.75
C MET A 1 6.66 5.05 -67.70
N LYS A 2 6.89 6.37 -67.57
CA LYS A 2 7.87 6.91 -66.59
C LYS A 2 7.45 6.91 -65.10
N LYS A 3 6.17 6.73 -64.77
CA LYS A 3 5.69 6.67 -63.37
C LYS A 3 5.68 5.26 -62.75
N LEU A 4 5.80 4.21 -63.57
CA LEU A 4 5.82 2.82 -63.09
C LEU A 4 7.22 2.36 -62.66
N ALA A 5 8.27 2.92 -63.27
CA ALA A 5 9.66 2.63 -62.91
C ALA A 5 10.07 3.25 -61.56
N LEU A 6 9.46 4.37 -61.16
CA LEU A 6 9.78 5.03 -59.88
C LEU A 6 9.18 4.28 -58.67
N LEU A 7 8.05 3.59 -58.86
CA LEU A 7 7.40 2.80 -57.81
C LEU A 7 8.15 1.49 -57.53
N LEU A 8 8.76 0.88 -58.56
CA LEU A 8 9.59 -0.31 -58.38
C LEU A 8 10.95 0.00 -57.71
N ILE A 9 11.51 1.19 -57.94
CA ILE A 9 12.78 1.60 -57.32
C ILE A 9 12.60 1.99 -55.84
N LEU A 10 11.43 2.49 -55.43
CA LEU A 10 11.11 2.72 -54.01
C LEU A 10 10.79 1.44 -53.23
N LEU A 11 10.45 0.33 -53.90
CA LEU A 11 10.21 -0.98 -53.28
C LEU A 11 11.49 -1.77 -52.98
N ILE A 12 12.66 -1.30 -53.44
CA ILE A 12 13.95 -1.99 -53.28
C ILE A 12 14.86 -1.28 -52.24
N LEU A 13 14.42 -0.16 -51.66
CA LEU A 13 15.22 0.65 -50.73
C LEU A 13 14.74 0.65 -49.27
N SER A 14 13.69 -0.11 -48.92
CA SER A 14 13.65 -0.67 -47.58
C SER A 14 14.66 -1.82 -47.56
N THR A 15 15.95 -1.50 -47.39
CA THR A 15 16.85 -2.45 -46.75
C THR A 15 16.19 -2.76 -45.41
N VAL A 16 15.42 -3.84 -45.39
CA VAL A 16 15.02 -4.51 -44.16
C VAL A 16 16.34 -4.65 -43.44
N TYR A 17 16.55 -3.86 -42.38
CA TYR A 17 17.56 -4.20 -41.40
C TYR A 17 17.14 -5.60 -40.96
N ALA A 18 17.82 -6.62 -41.48
CA ALA A 18 17.51 -7.97 -41.13
C ALA A 18 17.91 -8.09 -39.67
N ASP A 19 16.92 -8.00 -38.78
CA ASP A 19 17.10 -8.25 -37.36
C ASP A 19 17.86 -9.57 -37.24
N ASN A 20 18.94 -9.58 -36.46
CA ASN A 20 19.82 -10.74 -36.40
C ASN A 20 19.08 -11.92 -35.76
N ALA A 21 18.16 -11.60 -34.84
CA ALA A 21 17.23 -12.53 -34.26
C ALA A 21 15.86 -11.89 -34.02
N ASP A 22 14.83 -12.70 -34.21
CA ASP A 22 13.49 -12.44 -33.70
C ASP A 22 13.42 -12.98 -32.26
N VAL A 23 13.07 -12.11 -31.32
CA VAL A 23 13.08 -12.41 -29.88
C VAL A 23 11.67 -12.25 -29.33
N SER A 24 11.17 -13.31 -28.70
CA SER A 24 9.89 -13.29 -27.99
C SER A 24 10.09 -13.62 -26.52
N LEU A 25 9.34 -12.93 -25.67
CA LEU A 25 9.33 -13.13 -24.23
C LEU A 25 8.01 -13.78 -23.81
N ASN A 26 8.08 -14.67 -22.82
CA ASN A 26 6.93 -15.25 -22.15
C ASN A 26 7.18 -15.22 -20.64
N HIS A 27 6.27 -14.64 -19.87
CA HIS A 27 6.43 -14.46 -18.44
C HIS A 27 5.07 -14.38 -17.74
N LYS A 28 5.08 -14.48 -16.41
CA LYS A 28 3.90 -14.23 -15.58
C LYS A 28 3.71 -12.72 -15.40
N ASP A 29 2.53 -12.21 -15.74
CA ASP A 29 2.24 -10.76 -15.69
C ASP A 29 1.97 -10.23 -14.28
N ILE A 30 1.47 -11.09 -13.37
CA ILE A 30 1.10 -10.72 -12.01
C ILE A 30 1.80 -11.64 -11.03
N VAL A 31 2.59 -11.05 -10.14
CA VAL A 31 3.43 -11.77 -9.17
C VAL A 31 3.23 -11.20 -7.77
N GLU A 32 3.60 -11.96 -6.75
CA GLU A 32 3.57 -11.53 -5.36
C GLU A 32 4.99 -11.29 -4.81
N PRO A 33 5.14 -10.53 -3.71
CA PRO A 33 6.43 -10.37 -3.04
C PRO A 33 7.05 -11.72 -2.69
N ASN A 34 8.39 -11.78 -2.73
CA ASN A 34 9.16 -13.01 -2.53
C ASN A 34 8.82 -14.14 -3.53
N GLU A 35 8.13 -13.89 -4.64
CA GLU A 35 7.95 -14.87 -5.71
C GLU A 35 9.20 -14.92 -6.61
N THR A 36 9.56 -16.12 -7.09
CA THR A 36 10.55 -16.27 -8.17
C THR A 36 9.82 -16.27 -9.51
N VAL A 37 10.23 -15.40 -10.42
CA VAL A 37 9.63 -15.27 -11.76
C VAL A 37 10.61 -15.79 -12.80
N GLU A 38 10.10 -16.66 -13.67
CA GLU A 38 10.81 -17.11 -14.86
C GLU A 38 10.34 -16.27 -16.06
N ILE A 39 11.29 -15.60 -16.71
CA ILE A 39 11.08 -14.94 -18.00
C ILE A 39 11.68 -15.85 -19.05
N GLU A 40 10.84 -16.55 -19.79
CA GLU A 40 11.27 -17.38 -20.91
C GLU A 40 11.60 -16.50 -22.11
N ILE A 41 12.81 -16.63 -22.61
CA ILE A 41 13.30 -15.96 -23.81
C ILE A 41 13.42 -17.01 -24.90
N LYS A 42 12.81 -16.73 -26.05
CA LYS A 42 12.97 -17.52 -27.26
C LYS A 42 13.61 -16.65 -28.33
N ILE A 43 14.74 -17.11 -28.84
CA ILE A 43 15.53 -16.44 -29.87
C ILE A 43 15.41 -17.28 -31.14
N LYS A 44 14.88 -16.70 -32.21
CA LYS A 44 14.85 -17.30 -33.55
C LYS A 44 15.88 -16.61 -34.43
N ASN A 45 16.80 -17.38 -34.99
CA ASN A 45 17.79 -16.83 -35.92
C ASN A 45 17.10 -16.47 -37.26
N THR A 46 16.92 -15.18 -37.49
CA THR A 46 16.36 -14.59 -38.72
C THR A 46 17.43 -14.02 -39.65
N SER A 47 18.69 -14.04 -39.21
CA SER A 47 19.81 -13.59 -40.02
C SER A 47 20.06 -14.52 -41.22
N THR A 48 20.87 -14.05 -42.16
CA THR A 48 21.31 -14.85 -43.31
C THR A 48 22.50 -15.77 -42.97
N THR A 49 22.90 -15.86 -41.70
CA THR A 49 24.08 -16.60 -41.25
C THR A 49 23.85 -17.27 -39.89
N TYR A 50 24.86 -17.88 -39.30
CA TYR A 50 24.76 -18.51 -37.99
C TYR A 50 24.92 -17.50 -36.87
N LEU A 51 24.26 -17.76 -35.75
CA LEU A 51 24.51 -17.07 -34.49
C LEU A 51 25.27 -17.99 -33.54
N TRP A 52 26.08 -17.39 -32.68
CA TRP A 52 26.98 -18.07 -31.75
C TRP A 52 27.07 -17.30 -30.43
N LYS A 53 27.39 -18.03 -29.35
CA LYS A 53 27.64 -17.46 -28.02
C LYS A 53 26.55 -16.46 -27.61
N CYS A 54 25.31 -16.83 -27.90
CA CYS A 54 24.17 -15.98 -27.60
C CYS A 54 23.98 -15.92 -26.09
N LYS A 55 23.49 -14.81 -25.59
CA LYS A 55 23.18 -14.60 -24.17
C LYS A 55 22.05 -13.60 -24.05
N ALA A 56 21.15 -13.84 -23.12
CA ALA A 56 20.10 -12.89 -22.76
C ALA A 56 20.39 -12.37 -21.35
N SER A 57 20.36 -11.05 -21.17
CA SER A 57 20.67 -10.41 -19.90
C SER A 57 19.77 -9.22 -19.64
N VAL A 58 19.55 -8.90 -18.37
CA VAL A 58 18.82 -7.69 -17.97
C VAL A 58 19.73 -6.47 -18.12
N ASP A 59 19.27 -5.43 -18.82
CA ASP A 59 20.01 -4.17 -18.93
C ASP A 59 19.82 -3.30 -17.68
N LEU A 60 20.70 -3.50 -16.70
CA LEU A 60 20.68 -2.77 -15.44
C LEU A 60 20.78 -1.25 -15.61
N LYS A 61 21.33 -0.75 -16.73
CA LYS A 61 21.46 0.70 -16.96
C LYS A 61 20.13 1.38 -17.24
N LEU A 62 19.13 0.62 -17.70
CA LEU A 62 17.82 1.11 -18.08
C LEU A 62 16.77 0.96 -16.97
N LEU A 63 17.07 0.24 -15.89
CA LEU A 63 16.14 -0.01 -14.77
C LEU A 63 15.97 1.17 -13.81
N GLY A 64 16.99 2.02 -13.65
CA GLY A 64 16.97 3.08 -12.64
C GLY A 64 16.69 2.51 -11.23
N ASP A 65 15.72 3.09 -10.53
CA ASP A 65 15.35 2.70 -9.17
C ASP A 65 14.58 1.37 -9.10
N GLU A 66 14.06 0.86 -10.21
CA GLU A 66 13.28 -0.39 -10.23
C GLU A 66 14.13 -1.63 -9.84
N ILE A 67 15.45 -1.53 -9.96
CA ILE A 67 16.39 -2.59 -9.59
C ILE A 67 16.28 -3.00 -8.11
N GLN A 68 15.75 -2.14 -7.24
CA GLN A 68 15.57 -2.46 -5.81
C GLN A 68 14.46 -3.49 -5.57
N TYR A 69 13.53 -3.67 -6.51
CA TYR A 69 12.35 -4.53 -6.32
C TYR A 69 12.58 -5.99 -6.69
N PHE A 70 13.75 -6.34 -7.24
CA PHE A 70 14.07 -7.72 -7.56
C PHE A 70 15.57 -7.99 -7.54
N THR A 71 15.93 -9.26 -7.50
CA THR A 71 17.30 -9.74 -7.70
C THR A 71 17.33 -10.71 -8.87
N ILE A 72 18.41 -10.68 -9.64
CA ILE A 72 18.62 -11.63 -10.74
C ILE A 72 19.25 -12.89 -10.14
N ILE A 73 18.59 -14.03 -10.33
CA ILE A 73 19.06 -15.34 -9.89
C ILE A 73 19.94 -15.96 -10.96
N SER A 74 19.47 -15.96 -12.21
CA SER A 74 20.18 -16.58 -13.33
C SER A 74 19.83 -15.93 -14.67
N GLU A 75 20.78 -16.00 -15.60
CA GLU A 75 20.66 -15.52 -16.97
C GLU A 75 21.15 -16.61 -17.94
N PRO A 76 20.46 -16.85 -19.07
CA PRO A 76 20.81 -17.93 -19.97
C PRO A 76 21.91 -17.51 -20.95
N SER A 77 22.80 -18.45 -21.25
CA SER A 77 23.85 -18.34 -22.27
C SER A 77 23.89 -19.63 -23.09
N TRP A 78 24.13 -19.48 -24.39
CA TRP A 78 24.18 -20.56 -25.36
C TRP A 78 25.46 -20.45 -26.19
N ASP A 79 26.44 -21.30 -25.90
CA ASP A 79 27.71 -21.35 -26.63
C ASP A 79 27.59 -22.05 -28.00
N GLU A 80 26.46 -22.71 -28.23
CA GLU A 80 26.21 -23.50 -29.43
C GLU A 80 25.89 -22.65 -30.67
N LYS A 81 26.12 -23.26 -31.84
CA LYS A 81 25.74 -22.70 -33.13
C LYS A 81 24.22 -22.76 -33.32
N ILE A 82 23.61 -21.61 -33.55
CA ILE A 82 22.19 -21.51 -33.89
C ILE A 82 22.04 -21.46 -35.41
N GLN A 83 21.40 -22.48 -35.97
CA GLN A 83 21.15 -22.60 -37.41
C GLN A 83 20.17 -21.53 -37.90
N ILE A 84 20.28 -21.17 -39.18
CA ILE A 84 19.37 -20.22 -39.83
C ILE A 84 17.93 -20.74 -39.73
N GLY A 85 17.01 -19.90 -39.27
CA GLY A 85 15.59 -20.22 -39.10
C GLY A 85 15.25 -21.06 -37.86
N SER A 86 16.25 -21.56 -37.12
CA SER A 86 16.03 -22.32 -35.89
C SER A 86 15.81 -21.41 -34.68
N SER A 87 15.21 -21.97 -33.63
CA SER A 87 14.99 -21.30 -32.35
C SER A 87 15.73 -22.00 -31.22
N ILE A 88 16.17 -21.21 -30.26
CA ILE A 88 16.63 -21.65 -28.95
C ILE A 88 15.81 -20.96 -27.87
N SER A 89 15.73 -21.57 -26.69
CA SER A 89 15.03 -21.01 -25.55
C SER A 89 15.86 -21.15 -24.27
N GLY A 90 15.55 -20.31 -23.30
CA GLY A 90 16.15 -20.31 -21.96
C GLY A 90 15.42 -19.30 -21.09
N LYS A 91 15.83 -19.20 -19.83
CA LYS A 91 15.09 -18.44 -18.82
C LYS A 91 16.02 -17.48 -18.11
N ILE A 92 15.56 -16.25 -17.94
CA ILE A 92 16.06 -15.37 -16.88
C ILE A 92 15.19 -15.64 -15.65
N GLU A 93 15.82 -15.93 -14.53
CA GLU A 93 15.12 -16.09 -13.26
C GLU A 93 15.38 -14.86 -12.39
N ILE A 94 14.31 -14.25 -11.88
CA ILE A 94 14.39 -13.14 -10.93
C ILE A 94 13.62 -13.49 -9.66
N LYS A 95 14.05 -12.94 -8.52
CA LYS A 95 13.33 -13.00 -7.25
C LYS A 95 12.77 -11.63 -6.92
N ILE A 96 11.46 -11.51 -6.78
CA ILE A 96 10.81 -10.28 -6.31
C ILE A 96 11.17 -10.07 -4.84
N SER A 97 11.47 -8.82 -4.46
CA SER A 97 11.78 -8.49 -3.07
C SER A 97 10.61 -8.80 -2.15
N SER A 98 10.90 -9.17 -0.90
CA SER A 98 9.88 -9.45 0.12
C SER A 98 9.12 -8.20 0.56
N ASP A 99 9.76 -7.04 0.47
CA ASP A 99 9.22 -5.73 0.82
C ASP A 99 8.69 -4.93 -0.38
N ALA A 100 8.60 -5.56 -1.56
CA ALA A 100 8.09 -4.91 -2.76
C ALA A 100 6.62 -4.49 -2.56
N ASP A 101 6.32 -3.21 -2.82
CA ASP A 101 4.96 -2.69 -2.84
C ASP A 101 4.26 -3.05 -4.18
N ASN A 102 3.04 -2.56 -4.35
CA ASN A 102 2.30 -2.59 -5.60
C ASN A 102 3.01 -1.73 -6.64
N VAL A 103 3.76 -2.38 -7.52
CA VAL A 103 4.59 -1.72 -8.53
C VAL A 103 4.48 -2.44 -9.87
N LYS A 104 4.59 -1.67 -10.96
CA LYS A 104 4.76 -2.21 -12.31
C LYS A 104 6.24 -2.13 -12.67
N LEU A 105 6.87 -3.28 -12.86
CA LEU A 105 8.25 -3.42 -13.29
C LEU A 105 8.30 -3.52 -14.81
N ARG A 106 9.24 -2.80 -15.40
CA ARG A 106 9.50 -2.85 -16.84
C ARG A 106 10.94 -3.29 -17.07
N ILE A 107 11.16 -4.61 -17.09
CA ILE A 107 12.48 -5.22 -17.10
C ILE A 107 13.05 -5.24 -18.52
N PRO A 108 14.11 -4.47 -18.82
CA PRO A 108 14.75 -4.42 -20.12
C PRO A 108 15.65 -5.64 -20.30
N ILE A 109 15.45 -6.39 -21.36
CA ILE A 109 16.22 -7.58 -21.73
C ILE A 109 16.96 -7.31 -23.02
N ILE A 110 18.26 -7.57 -23.02
CA ILE A 110 19.11 -7.49 -24.20
C ILE A 110 19.55 -8.90 -24.58
N VAL A 111 19.51 -9.20 -25.88
CA VAL A 111 20.12 -10.40 -26.44
C VAL A 111 21.40 -9.99 -27.16
N SER A 112 22.51 -10.65 -26.85
CA SER A 112 23.80 -10.39 -27.51
C SER A 112 24.47 -11.68 -27.93
N GLY A 113 25.38 -11.59 -28.90
CA GLY A 113 26.15 -12.74 -29.37
C GLY A 113 27.07 -12.38 -30.53
N GLU A 114 27.45 -13.40 -31.29
CA GLU A 114 28.28 -13.29 -32.49
C GLU A 114 27.50 -13.80 -33.70
N LYS A 115 27.59 -13.12 -34.85
CA LYS A 115 27.01 -13.56 -36.13
C LYS A 115 28.08 -13.82 -37.18
N GLY A 116 27.96 -14.94 -37.89
CA GLY A 116 28.86 -15.32 -38.98
C GLY A 116 29.20 -16.81 -39.01
N GLY A 117 30.15 -17.18 -39.86
CA GLY A 117 30.57 -18.57 -40.09
C GLY A 117 31.75 -19.09 -39.24
N CYS A 118 32.12 -18.42 -38.14
CA CYS A 118 33.42 -18.47 -37.42
C CYS A 118 34.18 -19.82 -37.47
N PRO A 119 35.53 -19.87 -37.65
CA PRO A 119 36.54 -19.03 -36.97
C PRO A 119 37.25 -18.00 -37.89
N GLY A 120 37.23 -16.73 -37.47
CA GLY A 120 37.95 -15.60 -38.08
C GLY A 120 37.09 -14.45 -38.62
N GLY A 121 35.77 -14.64 -38.75
CA GLY A 121 34.88 -13.67 -39.44
C GLY A 121 33.52 -13.43 -38.77
N CYS A 122 33.40 -13.67 -37.46
CA CYS A 122 32.17 -13.36 -36.73
C CYS A 122 32.18 -11.91 -36.25
N THR A 123 31.02 -11.25 -36.34
CA THR A 123 30.82 -9.88 -35.88
C THR A 123 29.90 -9.89 -34.65
N PRO A 124 30.16 -9.07 -33.63
CA PRO A 124 29.27 -8.98 -32.48
C PRO A 124 27.92 -8.39 -32.93
N PHE A 125 26.85 -8.83 -32.28
CA PHE A 125 25.53 -8.22 -32.41
C PHE A 125 24.88 -8.06 -31.04
N MET A 126 23.90 -7.17 -31.00
CA MET A 126 23.08 -6.87 -29.84
C MET A 126 21.69 -6.48 -30.34
N GLU A 127 20.66 -7.06 -29.75
CA GLU A 127 19.24 -6.81 -30.03
C GLU A 127 18.52 -6.42 -28.74
N GLY A 128 17.52 -5.55 -28.86
CA GLY A 128 16.74 -5.04 -27.74
C GLY A 128 16.98 -3.54 -27.45
N PRO A 129 16.46 -3.03 -26.33
CA PRO A 129 15.83 -3.78 -25.25
C PRO A 129 14.44 -4.31 -25.62
N PHE A 130 14.19 -5.56 -25.25
CA PHE A 130 12.84 -6.13 -25.13
C PHE A 130 12.36 -5.93 -23.70
N TYR A 131 11.06 -5.80 -23.47
CA TYR A 131 10.55 -5.51 -22.13
C TYR A 131 9.66 -6.64 -21.62
N ALA A 132 10.01 -7.17 -20.45
CA ALA A 132 9.08 -7.95 -19.65
C ALA A 132 8.35 -7.00 -18.70
N GLU A 133 7.03 -6.90 -18.83
CA GLU A 133 6.19 -6.05 -18.01
C GLU A 133 5.51 -6.89 -16.93
N ILE A 134 5.91 -6.70 -15.68
CA ILE A 134 5.47 -7.53 -14.54
C ILE A 134 4.85 -6.61 -13.50
N THR A 135 3.64 -6.93 -13.05
CA THR A 135 2.95 -6.23 -11.97
C THR A 135 3.11 -7.01 -10.67
N VAL A 136 3.78 -6.42 -9.69
CA VAL A 136 3.82 -6.92 -8.32
C VAL A 136 2.53 -6.50 -7.62
N LYS A 137 1.81 -7.46 -7.03
CA LYS A 137 0.65 -7.21 -6.17
C LYS A 137 0.96 -7.63 -4.75
N ASN A 138 1.05 -6.66 -3.85
CA ASN A 138 1.26 -6.92 -2.43
C ASN A 138 -0.08 -6.92 -1.69
N LYS A 139 -0.68 -8.10 -1.57
CA LYS A 139 -1.96 -8.30 -0.87
C LYS A 139 -1.89 -7.95 0.62
N GLY A 140 -0.70 -8.02 1.22
CA GLY A 140 -0.47 -7.61 2.60
C GLY A 140 -0.70 -6.11 2.77
N ILE A 141 -0.14 -5.29 1.87
CA ILE A 141 -0.34 -3.84 1.86
C ILE A 141 -1.78 -3.47 1.53
N GLU A 142 -2.42 -4.17 0.58
CA GLU A 142 -3.84 -3.96 0.27
C GLU A 142 -4.73 -4.19 1.50
N ALA A 143 -4.55 -5.32 2.20
CA ALA A 143 -5.29 -5.65 3.41
C ALA A 143 -4.99 -4.67 4.56
N PHE A 144 -3.72 -4.26 4.73
CA PHE A 144 -3.30 -3.30 5.74
C PHE A 144 -3.96 -1.94 5.54
N ASN A 145 -3.93 -1.41 4.32
CA ASN A 145 -4.55 -0.12 4.00
C ASN A 145 -6.07 -0.16 4.21
N TYR A 146 -6.70 -1.31 3.91
CA TYR A 146 -8.13 -1.48 4.19
C TYR A 146 -8.42 -1.51 5.70
N ALA A 147 -7.56 -2.16 6.49
CA ALA A 147 -7.65 -2.15 7.94
C ALA A 147 -7.52 -0.72 8.52
N GLU A 148 -6.59 0.09 8.01
CA GLU A 148 -6.45 1.50 8.40
C GLU A 148 -7.72 2.31 8.06
N SER A 149 -8.36 2.04 6.92
CA SER A 149 -9.65 2.68 6.59
C SER A 149 -10.74 2.34 7.61
N LEU A 150 -10.88 1.05 7.95
CA LEU A 150 -11.87 0.59 8.93
C LEU A 150 -11.59 1.16 10.33
N TYR A 151 -10.32 1.21 10.73
CA TYR A 151 -9.88 1.83 11.97
C TYR A 151 -10.29 3.30 12.05
N ASN A 152 -10.04 4.07 10.97
CA ASN A 152 -10.42 5.49 10.91
C ASN A 152 -11.95 5.71 10.90
N GLU A 153 -12.73 4.71 10.50
CA GLU A 153 -14.19 4.70 10.61
C GLU A 153 -14.70 4.28 12.01
N GLY A 154 -13.80 3.86 12.91
CA GLY A 154 -14.14 3.35 14.24
C GLY A 154 -14.67 1.91 14.24
N LYS A 155 -14.53 1.18 13.12
CA LYS A 155 -14.92 -0.23 12.98
C LYS A 155 -13.79 -1.14 13.43
N TYR A 156 -13.49 -1.13 14.73
CA TYR A 156 -12.29 -1.73 15.27
C TYR A 156 -12.27 -3.25 15.15
N GLU A 157 -13.41 -3.94 15.30
CA GLU A 157 -13.50 -5.39 15.11
C GLU A 157 -13.14 -5.80 13.68
N GLU A 158 -13.77 -5.15 12.69
CA GLU A 158 -13.48 -5.42 11.26
C GLU A 158 -12.03 -5.06 10.91
N ALA A 159 -11.51 -3.97 11.48
CA ALA A 159 -10.11 -3.57 11.29
C ALA A 159 -9.13 -4.62 11.83
N MET A 160 -9.39 -5.20 13.01
CA MET A 160 -8.57 -6.27 13.58
C MET A 160 -8.47 -7.48 12.66
N GLU A 161 -9.60 -7.94 12.13
CA GLU A 161 -9.62 -9.06 11.19
C GLU A 161 -8.75 -8.78 9.95
N LYS A 162 -8.77 -7.54 9.45
CA LYS A 162 -7.97 -7.12 8.31
C LYS A 162 -6.49 -6.94 8.62
N TYR A 163 -6.13 -6.46 9.80
CA TYR A 163 -4.73 -6.49 10.24
C TYR A 163 -4.22 -7.92 10.38
N ASP A 164 -5.03 -8.86 10.89
CA ASP A 164 -4.63 -10.27 10.96
C ASP A 164 -4.51 -10.93 9.59
N GLU A 165 -5.36 -10.56 8.62
CA GLU A 165 -5.22 -10.95 7.22
C GLU A 165 -3.91 -10.41 6.63
N ALA A 166 -3.63 -9.12 6.77
CA ALA A 166 -2.40 -8.48 6.31
C ALA A 166 -1.15 -9.16 6.92
N LYS A 167 -1.19 -9.44 8.22
CA LYS A 167 -0.13 -10.15 8.94
C LYS A 167 0.21 -11.50 8.30
N LYS A 168 -0.81 -12.29 7.91
CA LYS A 168 -0.61 -13.59 7.27
C LYS A 168 0.12 -13.44 5.93
N TYR A 169 -0.24 -12.45 5.13
CA TYR A 169 0.47 -12.17 3.87
C TYR A 169 1.92 -11.77 4.12
N PHE A 170 2.17 -10.81 5.03
CA PHE A 170 3.54 -10.39 5.34
C PHE A 170 4.41 -11.55 5.86
N LEU A 171 3.88 -12.44 6.70
CA LEU A 171 4.61 -13.64 7.11
C LEU A 171 4.93 -14.57 5.93
N ASN A 172 4.00 -14.77 5.00
CA ASN A 172 4.23 -15.57 3.79
C ASN A 172 5.28 -14.92 2.86
N TYR A 173 5.37 -13.58 2.89
CA TYR A 173 6.37 -12.81 2.16
C TYR A 173 7.71 -12.71 2.88
N PHE A 174 7.85 -13.28 4.09
CA PHE A 174 9.03 -13.15 4.96
C PHE A 174 9.31 -11.71 5.40
N ASP A 175 8.27 -10.90 5.52
CA ASP A 175 8.29 -9.52 6.00
C ASP A 175 7.84 -9.45 7.47
N GLU A 176 8.72 -9.91 8.37
CA GLU A 176 8.44 -9.95 9.82
C GLU A 176 8.19 -8.56 10.41
N LYS A 177 8.81 -7.53 9.83
CA LYS A 177 8.65 -6.14 10.28
C LYS A 177 7.21 -5.70 10.09
N ASN A 178 6.65 -5.84 8.89
CA ASN A 178 5.28 -5.43 8.62
C ASN A 178 4.26 -6.36 9.30
N ALA A 179 4.58 -7.65 9.44
CA ALA A 179 3.77 -8.56 10.26
C ALA A 179 3.67 -8.10 11.73
N ARG A 180 4.78 -7.64 12.32
CA ARG A 180 4.79 -7.09 13.69
C ARG A 180 4.00 -5.79 13.79
N ILE A 181 4.08 -4.91 12.80
CA ILE A 181 3.28 -3.68 12.76
C ILE A 181 1.78 -4.01 12.76
N CYS A 182 1.35 -4.99 11.96
CA CYS A 182 -0.05 -5.46 11.95
C CYS A 182 -0.51 -5.93 13.34
N LEU A 183 0.35 -6.66 14.08
CA LEU A 183 0.03 -7.12 15.43
C LEU A 183 -0.19 -5.95 16.39
N ILE A 184 0.68 -4.93 16.36
CA ILE A 184 0.55 -3.73 17.21
C ILE A 184 -0.74 -2.98 16.85
N LYS A 185 -1.03 -2.81 15.56
CA LYS A 185 -2.25 -2.16 15.09
C LYS A 185 -3.53 -2.89 15.51
N ALA A 186 -3.54 -4.23 15.42
CA ALA A 186 -4.66 -5.04 15.91
C ALA A 186 -4.87 -4.90 17.42
N LYS A 187 -3.80 -4.84 18.22
CA LYS A 187 -3.89 -4.57 19.66
C LYS A 187 -4.47 -3.18 19.95
N ASN A 188 -4.07 -2.17 19.19
CA ASN A 188 -4.65 -0.83 19.37
C ASN A 188 -6.17 -0.84 19.13
N CYS A 189 -6.67 -1.58 18.13
CA CYS A 189 -8.10 -1.77 17.96
C CYS A 189 -8.76 -2.40 19.20
N GLU A 190 -8.16 -3.44 19.79
CA GLU A 190 -8.66 -4.07 21.03
C GLU A 190 -8.74 -3.06 22.18
N GLY A 191 -7.72 -2.20 22.32
CA GLY A 191 -7.73 -1.09 23.29
C GLY A 191 -8.91 -0.14 23.07
N HIS A 192 -9.22 0.22 21.81
CA HIS A 192 -10.37 1.08 21.50
C HIS A 192 -11.71 0.40 21.79
N LEU A 193 -11.82 -0.91 21.58
CA LEU A 193 -13.03 -1.67 21.94
C LEU A 193 -13.27 -1.64 23.45
N LYS A 194 -12.21 -1.86 24.24
CA LYS A 194 -12.26 -1.74 25.70
C LYS A 194 -12.62 -0.33 26.16
N LEU A 195 -12.04 0.70 25.53
CA LEU A 195 -12.40 2.09 25.82
C LEU A 195 -13.88 2.38 25.54
N ASN A 196 -14.41 1.94 24.39
CA ASN A 196 -15.81 2.13 24.02
C ASN A 196 -16.78 1.37 24.94
N SER A 197 -16.41 0.14 25.33
CA SER A 197 -17.10 -0.67 26.33
C SER A 197 -17.16 0.06 27.68
N GLY A 198 -16.02 0.57 28.16
CA GLY A 198 -15.94 1.36 29.38
C GLY A 198 -16.82 2.62 29.35
N ILE A 199 -16.82 3.37 28.24
CA ILE A 199 -17.70 4.54 28.06
C ILE A 199 -19.18 4.12 28.14
N SER A 200 -19.53 2.96 27.58
CA SER A 200 -20.90 2.44 27.61
C SER A 200 -21.35 2.10 29.04
N TYR A 201 -20.51 1.41 29.82
CA TYR A 201 -20.78 1.15 31.24
C TYR A 201 -20.87 2.43 32.06
N PHE A 202 -19.97 3.40 31.80
CA PHE A 202 -19.98 4.69 32.48
C PHE A 202 -21.29 5.43 32.25
N ASN A 203 -21.76 5.49 31.00
CA ASN A 203 -23.04 6.12 30.65
C ASN A 203 -24.24 5.39 31.24
N ALA A 204 -24.14 4.09 31.51
CA ALA A 204 -25.15 3.30 32.22
C ALA A 204 -25.11 3.49 33.75
N GLY A 205 -24.11 4.20 34.28
CA GLY A 205 -23.90 4.39 35.72
C GLY A 205 -23.18 3.23 36.42
N ASP A 206 -22.70 2.24 35.67
CA ASP A 206 -21.96 1.10 36.20
C ASP A 206 -20.46 1.45 36.27
N LEU A 207 -20.09 2.22 37.28
CA LEU A 207 -18.74 2.79 37.41
C LEU A 207 -17.66 1.73 37.67
N ASP A 208 -18.01 0.61 38.31
CA ASP A 208 -17.07 -0.47 38.62
C ASP A 208 -16.63 -1.19 37.33
N ASN A 209 -17.59 -1.59 36.48
CA ASN A 209 -17.28 -2.22 35.20
C ASN A 209 -16.66 -1.21 34.22
N ALA A 210 -17.10 0.04 34.23
CA ALA A 210 -16.49 1.10 33.41
C ALA A 210 -15.00 1.25 33.75
N LYS A 211 -14.67 1.38 35.04
CA LYS A 211 -13.29 1.51 35.50
C LYS A 211 -12.44 0.32 35.07
N LYS A 212 -12.95 -0.90 35.24
CA LYS A 212 -12.26 -2.13 34.83
C LYS A 212 -11.94 -2.12 33.32
N GLU A 213 -12.90 -1.78 32.48
CA GLU A 213 -12.70 -1.74 31.03
C GLU A 213 -11.70 -0.64 30.62
N PHE A 214 -11.67 0.50 31.31
CA PHE A 214 -10.65 1.52 31.09
C PHE A 214 -9.25 1.08 31.55
N GLU A 215 -9.13 0.33 32.64
CA GLU A 215 -7.86 -0.25 33.09
C GLU A 215 -7.36 -1.31 32.10
N ASP A 216 -8.26 -2.16 31.59
CA ASP A 216 -7.95 -3.12 30.52
C ASP A 216 -7.45 -2.38 29.28
N ALA A 217 -8.17 -1.35 28.80
CA ALA A 217 -7.77 -0.54 27.65
C ALA A 217 -6.40 0.10 27.85
N LYS A 218 -6.17 0.71 29.02
CA LYS A 218 -4.89 1.32 29.39
C LYS A 218 -3.72 0.32 29.33
N SER A 219 -3.95 -0.93 29.73
CA SER A 219 -2.92 -1.97 29.70
C SER A 219 -2.54 -2.43 28.29
N ILE A 220 -3.40 -2.17 27.30
CA ILE A 220 -3.23 -2.57 25.90
C ILE A 220 -2.54 -1.45 25.11
N PHE A 221 -2.93 -0.19 25.32
CA PHE A 221 -2.35 0.93 24.58
C PHE A 221 -0.87 1.14 24.91
N GLU A 222 -0.07 1.30 23.85
CA GLU A 222 1.33 1.76 23.96
C GLU A 222 1.44 3.28 23.76
N ASP A 223 0.41 3.92 23.21
CA ASP A 223 0.36 5.35 22.94
C ASP A 223 0.07 6.16 24.23
N GLU A 224 0.96 7.11 24.56
CA GLU A 224 0.87 7.90 25.79
C GLU A 224 -0.40 8.76 25.86
N GLU A 225 -0.89 9.27 24.73
CA GLU A 225 -2.12 10.07 24.68
C GLU A 225 -3.34 9.20 24.99
N MET A 226 -3.41 8.01 24.40
CA MET A 226 -4.48 7.03 24.68
C MET A 226 -4.44 6.53 26.13
N ILE A 227 -3.25 6.28 26.68
CA ILE A 227 -3.07 5.94 28.10
C ILE A 227 -3.64 7.05 28.97
N LYS A 228 -3.30 8.32 28.70
CA LYS A 228 -3.80 9.47 29.44
C LYS A 228 -5.32 9.60 29.35
N ILE A 229 -5.90 9.39 28.16
CA ILE A 229 -7.36 9.36 27.97
C ILE A 229 -7.99 8.30 28.89
N CYS A 230 -7.41 7.11 28.98
CA CYS A 230 -7.90 6.07 29.88
C CYS A 230 -7.79 6.49 31.36
N GLU A 231 -6.69 7.12 31.77
CA GLU A 231 -6.51 7.64 33.14
C GLU A 231 -7.56 8.69 33.51
N GLU A 232 -7.85 9.63 32.61
CA GLU A 232 -8.88 10.66 32.81
C GLU A 232 -10.28 10.04 32.96
N TRP A 233 -10.57 8.97 32.24
CA TRP A 233 -11.81 8.22 32.39
C TRP A 233 -11.89 7.43 33.70
N ILE A 234 -10.78 6.80 34.11
CA ILE A 234 -10.67 6.09 35.39
C ILE A 234 -10.93 7.03 36.57
N GLU A 235 -10.37 8.25 36.54
CA GLU A 235 -10.57 9.24 37.61
C GLU A 235 -12.04 9.62 37.75
N LYS A 236 -12.77 9.77 36.64
CA LYS A 236 -14.21 10.07 36.63
C LYS A 236 -15.07 8.95 37.23
N CYS A 237 -14.58 7.72 37.27
CA CYS A 237 -15.28 6.61 37.91
C CYS A 237 -15.19 6.63 39.44
N ILE A 238 -14.33 7.46 40.04
CA ILE A 238 -14.20 7.55 41.49
C ILE A 238 -15.27 8.52 42.02
N PRO A 239 -16.22 8.07 42.86
CA PRO A 239 -17.19 8.98 43.45
C PRO A 239 -16.46 10.03 44.32
N PRO A 240 -16.94 11.29 44.35
CA PRO A 240 -16.34 12.31 45.18
C PRO A 240 -16.31 11.85 46.63
N SER A 241 -15.13 11.97 47.26
CA SER A 241 -14.90 11.57 48.65
C SER A 241 -16.01 12.13 49.54
N THR A 242 -16.84 11.24 50.09
CA THR A 242 -17.81 11.55 51.14
C THR A 242 -17.07 11.73 52.45
N THR A 243 -16.15 12.71 52.52
CA THR A 243 -15.67 13.17 53.83
C THR A 243 -16.85 13.88 54.48
N PRO A 244 -17.42 13.37 55.59
CA PRO A 244 -18.47 14.09 56.29
C PRO A 244 -17.91 15.46 56.71
N PRO A 245 -18.67 16.57 56.60
CA PRO A 245 -18.20 17.84 57.12
C PRO A 245 -17.84 17.64 58.60
N ALA A 246 -16.61 18.00 58.96
CA ALA A 246 -16.11 17.90 60.32
C ALA A 246 -17.12 18.53 61.27
N THR A 247 -17.66 17.72 62.18
CA THR A 247 -18.62 18.15 63.20
C THR A 247 -17.92 19.20 64.06
N THR A 248 -18.20 20.47 63.77
CA THR A 248 -17.76 21.60 64.60
C THR A 248 -18.49 21.50 65.93
N PRO A 249 -17.81 21.56 67.09
CA PRO A 249 -18.48 21.52 68.38
C PRO A 249 -19.46 22.70 68.50
N LEU A 250 -20.71 22.37 68.83
CA LEU A 250 -21.82 23.30 68.99
C LEU A 250 -21.57 24.27 70.16
N PRO A 251 -21.61 25.61 69.97
CA PRO A 251 -21.71 26.55 71.08
C PRO A 251 -23.17 26.63 71.58
N THR A 252 -23.28 26.73 72.89
CA THR A 252 -24.49 26.82 73.70
C THR A 252 -25.43 27.97 73.30
N THR A 253 -26.69 27.61 73.01
CA THR A 253 -27.99 28.28 73.25
C THR A 253 -28.13 29.81 73.09
N LEU A 254 -29.11 30.26 72.28
CA LEU A 254 -30.15 31.23 72.66
C LEU A 254 -31.27 31.38 71.60
N ALA A 255 -32.49 31.00 72.01
CA ALA A 255 -33.85 31.54 71.75
C ALA A 255 -34.39 31.88 70.33
N PRO A 256 -35.73 31.82 70.13
CA PRO A 256 -36.37 31.58 68.83
C PRO A 256 -36.99 32.83 68.19
N THR A 257 -37.03 32.87 66.86
CA THR A 257 -37.98 33.73 66.11
C THR A 257 -38.45 32.99 64.85
N THR A 258 -39.63 33.42 64.40
CA THR A 258 -40.70 32.63 63.80
C THR A 258 -40.85 32.81 62.28
N SER A 259 -41.37 31.75 61.64
CA SER A 259 -42.16 31.74 60.37
C SER A 259 -41.39 31.79 59.03
N PRO A 260 -42.03 31.41 57.89
CA PRO A 260 -42.82 30.21 57.58
C PRO A 260 -42.32 29.52 56.26
N PRO A 261 -42.90 28.39 55.80
CA PRO A 261 -42.27 27.52 54.81
C PRO A 261 -42.61 27.90 53.37
N THR A 262 -41.69 27.65 52.43
CA THR A 262 -42.05 27.57 51.00
C THR A 262 -41.32 26.41 50.35
N THR A 263 -42.13 25.62 49.65
CA THR A 263 -41.88 24.37 48.93
C THR A 263 -40.82 24.50 47.82
N PRO A 264 -40.17 23.39 47.40
CA PRO A 264 -39.18 23.37 46.34
C PRO A 264 -39.83 23.18 44.96
N PRO A 265 -39.24 23.65 43.85
CA PRO A 265 -39.59 23.18 42.53
C PRO A 265 -38.74 21.98 42.11
N VAL A 266 -39.42 21.18 41.30
CA VAL A 266 -39.14 19.85 40.76
C VAL A 266 -38.45 19.98 39.37
N THR A 267 -37.46 19.10 39.12
CA THR A 267 -36.95 18.49 37.84
C THR A 267 -36.69 19.32 36.54
N THR A 268 -35.43 19.22 36.05
CA THR A 268 -34.87 18.85 34.70
C THR A 268 -35.52 19.35 33.36
N PRO A 269 -34.87 19.29 32.16
CA PRO A 269 -33.48 18.92 31.77
C PRO A 269 -32.78 19.80 30.68
N LEU A 270 -31.51 19.44 30.40
CA LEU A 270 -30.69 19.55 29.17
C LEU A 270 -30.95 20.67 28.13
N THR A 271 -29.90 21.40 27.76
CA THR A 271 -29.17 21.29 26.47
C THR A 271 -28.16 22.44 26.31
N THR A 272 -26.91 22.14 25.94
CA THR A 272 -26.23 22.65 24.72
C THR A 272 -24.85 22.01 24.61
N SER A 273 -24.65 21.30 23.50
CA SER A 273 -23.38 20.83 22.95
C SER A 273 -22.47 22.00 22.54
N PRO A 274 -21.13 21.89 22.63
CA PRO A 274 -20.25 22.75 21.86
C PRO A 274 -20.19 22.26 20.41
N GLN A 275 -20.53 23.17 19.50
CA GLN A 275 -20.41 23.02 18.05
C GLN A 275 -19.01 22.57 17.63
N GLY A 276 -18.97 21.44 16.93
CA GLY A 276 -17.84 21.04 16.10
C GLY A 276 -17.68 21.96 14.90
N SER A 277 -16.41 22.25 14.61
CA SER A 277 -15.90 23.07 13.52
C SER A 277 -16.31 22.55 12.12
N ASN A 278 -16.80 23.48 11.29
CA ASN A 278 -17.30 23.30 9.91
C ASN A 278 -16.20 23.03 8.87
N SER A 279 -15.28 22.08 9.11
CA SER A 279 -14.18 21.78 8.17
C SER A 279 -14.65 21.12 6.87
N LYS A 280 -15.68 20.26 6.93
CA LYS A 280 -16.15 19.49 5.76
C LYS A 280 -16.88 20.34 4.71
N THR A 281 -17.53 21.44 5.10
CA THR A 281 -18.27 22.31 4.17
C THR A 281 -17.34 23.23 3.38
N ILE A 282 -16.22 23.67 3.97
CA ILE A 282 -15.21 24.50 3.31
C ILE A 282 -14.45 23.69 2.25
N PHE A 283 -14.14 22.42 2.54
CA PHE A 283 -13.45 21.53 1.61
C PHE A 283 -14.29 21.23 0.35
N LEU A 284 -15.61 21.07 0.51
CA LEU A 284 -16.53 20.83 -0.60
C LEU A 284 -16.63 22.06 -1.53
N ILE A 285 -16.63 23.27 -0.97
CA ILE A 285 -16.69 24.52 -1.74
C ILE A 285 -15.38 24.72 -2.54
N LEU A 286 -14.22 24.45 -1.94
CA LEU A 286 -12.93 24.56 -2.62
C LEU A 286 -12.78 23.53 -3.76
N LEU A 287 -13.28 22.30 -3.57
CA LEU A 287 -13.29 21.27 -4.60
C LEU A 287 -14.17 21.67 -5.81
N LEU A 288 -15.34 22.25 -5.57
CA LEU A 288 -16.24 22.72 -6.62
C LEU A 288 -15.65 23.89 -7.43
N ILE A 289 -14.93 24.81 -6.77
CA ILE A 289 -14.24 25.92 -7.43
C ILE A 289 -13.09 25.38 -8.32
N ALA A 290 -12.34 24.39 -7.85
CA ALA A 290 -11.25 23.78 -8.62
C ALA A 290 -11.77 23.07 -9.89
N ILE A 291 -12.88 22.32 -9.78
CA ILE A 291 -13.51 21.64 -10.91
C ILE A 291 -14.02 22.65 -11.94
N ALA A 292 -14.67 23.74 -11.50
CA ALA A 292 -15.14 24.79 -12.39
C ALA A 292 -13.99 25.47 -13.16
N PHE A 293 -12.84 25.68 -12.51
CA PHE A 293 -11.67 26.28 -13.14
C PHE A 293 -11.05 25.37 -14.22
N ILE A 294 -10.95 24.06 -13.94
CA ILE A 294 -10.44 23.08 -14.92
C ILE A 294 -11.37 23.05 -16.14
N ILE A 295 -12.69 22.99 -15.96
CA ILE A 295 -13.65 22.97 -17.07
C ILE A 295 -13.52 24.24 -17.93
N ALA A 296 -13.37 25.42 -17.31
CA ALA A 296 -13.22 26.67 -18.03
C ALA A 296 -11.92 26.74 -18.87
N VAL A 297 -10.82 26.20 -18.34
CA VAL A 297 -9.53 26.13 -19.05
C VAL A 297 -9.62 25.17 -20.24
N THR A 298 -10.22 24.00 -20.07
CA THR A 298 -10.34 22.99 -21.15
C THR A 298 -11.24 23.49 -22.30
N ILE A 299 -12.31 24.24 -22.00
CA ILE A 299 -13.18 24.86 -23.02
C ILE A 299 -12.43 25.97 -23.79
N LYS A 300 -11.52 26.69 -23.14
CA LYS A 300 -10.75 27.77 -23.78
C LYS A 300 -9.64 27.26 -24.70
N ILE A 301 -9.10 26.07 -24.42
CA ILE A 301 -8.06 25.43 -25.24
C ILE A 301 -8.65 24.78 -26.50
N THR A 302 -9.88 24.27 -26.43
CA THR A 302 -10.55 23.59 -27.57
C THR A 302 -11.21 24.55 -28.57
N LYS A 303 -11.27 25.85 -28.28
CA LYS A 303 -11.81 26.89 -29.16
C LYS A 303 -10.73 27.72 -29.89
N LYS A 304 -9.48 27.25 -29.93
CA LYS A 304 -8.39 27.89 -30.65
C LYS A 304 -7.89 27.04 -31.80
#